data_AF-K3WRL2-F1
#
_entry.id   AF-K3WRL2-F1
#
_cell.length_a   1.000
_cell.length_b   1.000
_cell.length_c   1.000
_cell.angle_alpha   90.00
_cell.angle_beta   90.00
_cell.angle_gamma   90.00
#
_symmetry.space_group_name_H-M   'P 1'
#
loop_
_entity.id
_entity.type
_entity.pdbx_description
1 polymer ?
#
loop_
_entity_poly.entity_id
_entity_poly.type
_entity_poly.pdbx_seq_one_letter_code
_entity_poly.pdbx_strand_id
1 'polypeptide(L)'
;MILPMDEPNGKIVMHYADAKERETEESPQAQEVVFIYGGLSELEPAMATSSCVLLDATSGVLCEVLTPNAGLTSYMNHAYVATSDQKSLYVFGGIDPSTNQFLDTTSALHFWQPQPRLVGDDNDDDKDPLAIRTKEYDSGDVYVGQMEWCSNSQMNRHGHGKCTYQNGDVYDGEWRHGQRAGHGTMIYKNEGMYTGEWKDNLRHGVGIFQYHQEPSKQQQRVEVRHEGHWHMDHRCGSGTTSFADGSQLVAKWGEGGVVASGKLENYDDSNGACSYEGEISNGAPHGEGSSEHHHSGETYTGHWHLGRRSGYGVATLRDGTTYRGDWKNGKRNGTGTCDYSRTRDRYTGKWVGGVRCGRGICTYASGCVYTGDWRDDKCHGHGTYTFADSTFYEGNWTDNTFDGDGAMVFSLNEDEAQP
;
A
#
# COMPACT_ATOMS: atom_id res chain seq x y z
N MET A 1 -26.64 -23.41 24.45
CA MET A 1 -26.25 -23.23 25.87
C MET A 1 -26.16 -21.73 26.08
N ILE A 2 -27.04 -21.13 26.87
CA ILE A 2 -27.00 -19.68 27.16
C ILE A 2 -25.99 -19.51 28.30
N LEU A 3 -24.94 -18.73 28.07
CA LEU A 3 -23.89 -18.50 29.06
C LEU A 3 -24.39 -17.45 30.08
N PRO A 4 -24.45 -17.76 31.39
CA PRO A 4 -24.87 -16.79 32.38
C PRO A 4 -23.72 -15.79 32.63
N MET A 5 -23.99 -14.50 32.41
CA MET A 5 -23.09 -13.39 32.72
C MET A 5 -23.46 -12.83 34.09
N ASP A 6 -22.50 -12.71 35.02
CA ASP A 6 -22.72 -12.04 36.31
C ASP A 6 -22.50 -10.52 36.14
N GLU A 7 -23.60 -9.78 35.98
CA GLU A 7 -23.63 -8.36 35.60
C GLU A 7 -22.84 -7.38 36.49
N PRO A 8 -22.64 -7.59 37.81
CA PRO A 8 -21.84 -6.68 38.63
C PRO A 8 -20.34 -6.72 38.34
N ASN A 9 -19.84 -7.86 37.84
CA ASN A 9 -18.40 -8.14 37.73
C ASN A 9 -17.94 -8.49 36.30
N GLY A 10 -18.88 -8.70 35.38
CA GLY A 10 -18.59 -9.04 33.97
C GLY A 10 -17.96 -10.42 33.74
N LYS A 11 -17.98 -11.32 34.75
CA LYS A 11 -17.45 -12.69 34.60
C LYS A 11 -18.53 -13.62 34.02
N ILE A 12 -18.16 -14.38 32.98
CA ILE A 12 -18.93 -15.54 32.52
C ILE A 12 -18.42 -16.76 33.29
N VAL A 13 -19.30 -17.41 34.05
CA VAL A 13 -18.97 -18.64 34.78
C VAL A 13 -19.71 -19.81 34.12
N MET A 14 -18.96 -20.74 33.51
CA MET A 14 -19.55 -21.99 33.06
C MET A 14 -19.70 -22.95 34.24
N HIS A 15 -20.94 -23.21 34.65
CA HIS A 15 -21.24 -24.32 35.54
C HIS A 15 -21.39 -25.59 34.69
N TYR A 16 -20.47 -26.54 34.85
CA TYR A 16 -20.63 -27.86 34.27
C TYR A 16 -21.87 -28.53 34.89
N ALA A 17 -22.89 -28.74 34.08
CA ALA A 17 -24.07 -29.52 34.45
C ALA A 17 -23.72 -31.01 34.39
N ASP A 18 -22.86 -31.48 35.30
CA ASP A 18 -22.79 -32.88 35.75
C ASP A 18 -21.76 -33.06 36.90
N ALA A 19 -21.86 -32.21 37.92
CA ALA A 19 -21.24 -32.46 39.22
C ALA A 19 -22.25 -33.06 40.21
N LYS A 20 -23.06 -34.03 39.75
CA LYS A 20 -23.64 -35.03 40.64
C LYS A 20 -22.77 -36.27 40.50
N GLU A 21 -22.18 -36.67 41.62
CA GLU A 21 -21.29 -37.83 41.80
C GLU A 21 -19.79 -37.56 41.55
N ARG A 22 -19.19 -36.79 42.48
CA ARG A 22 -17.90 -37.12 43.10
C ARG A 22 -17.67 -36.20 44.31
N GLU A 23 -18.03 -36.69 45.49
CA GLU A 23 -17.48 -36.21 46.74
C GLU A 23 -16.02 -36.67 46.82
N THR A 24 -15.10 -35.87 46.29
CA THR A 24 -13.68 -35.94 46.63
C THR A 24 -13.20 -34.51 46.88
N GLU A 25 -12.59 -34.29 48.04
CA GLU A 25 -11.96 -33.04 48.47
C GLU A 25 -10.83 -32.65 47.51
N GLU A 26 -11.18 -32.01 46.40
CA GLU A 26 -10.36 -31.07 45.66
C GLU A 26 -11.30 -30.41 44.66
N SER A 27 -11.68 -29.17 44.95
CA SER A 27 -12.37 -28.31 43.99
C SER A 27 -11.55 -28.35 42.69
N PRO A 28 -12.11 -28.70 41.52
CA PRO A 28 -11.36 -28.63 40.28
C PRO A 28 -10.85 -27.18 40.15
N GLN A 29 -9.53 -27.00 40.12
CA GLN A 29 -8.94 -25.70 39.81
C GLN A 29 -9.56 -25.26 38.49
N ALA A 30 -10.22 -24.10 38.51
CA ALA A 30 -10.84 -23.54 37.32
C ALA A 30 -9.77 -23.45 36.22
N GLN A 31 -9.88 -24.31 35.20
CA GLN A 31 -9.02 -24.16 34.02
C GLN A 31 -9.39 -22.82 33.37
N GLU A 32 -8.42 -21.92 33.34
CA GLU A 32 -8.58 -20.62 32.70
C GLU A 32 -8.57 -20.82 31.19
N VAL A 33 -9.68 -20.46 30.55
CA VAL A 33 -9.88 -20.63 29.12
C VAL A 33 -10.07 -19.26 28.49
N VAL A 34 -9.26 -18.96 27.47
CA VAL A 34 -9.29 -17.68 26.75
C VAL A 34 -10.25 -17.78 25.58
N PHE A 35 -11.19 -16.84 25.50
CA PHE A 35 -12.12 -16.70 24.37
C PHE A 35 -11.64 -15.58 23.45
N ILE A 36 -11.37 -15.92 22.19
CA ILE A 36 -11.07 -14.93 21.16
C ILE A 36 -12.26 -14.86 20.20
N TYR A 37 -12.78 -13.65 20.03
CA TYR A 37 -13.73 -13.30 18.97
C TYR A 37 -13.03 -12.43 17.94
N GLY A 38 -13.07 -12.82 16.67
CA GLY A 38 -12.50 -12.02 15.58
C GLY A 38 -12.32 -12.87 14.32
N GLY A 39 -12.95 -12.44 13.22
CA GLY A 39 -12.81 -13.08 11.93
C GLY A 39 -11.44 -12.79 11.33
N LEU A 40 -10.72 -13.84 10.95
CA LEU A 40 -9.54 -13.73 10.09
C LEU A 40 -10.00 -13.37 8.66
N SER A 41 -9.37 -12.33 8.12
CA SER A 41 -9.20 -11.93 6.71
C SER A 41 -10.01 -12.66 5.61
N GLU A 42 -10.53 -11.89 4.64
CA GLU A 42 -11.17 -12.37 3.39
C GLU A 42 -10.27 -13.28 2.50
N LEU A 43 -9.02 -13.53 2.90
CA LEU A 43 -8.07 -14.40 2.20
C LEU A 43 -8.14 -15.89 2.60
N GLU A 44 -8.90 -16.27 3.64
CA GLU A 44 -9.09 -17.69 4.03
C GLU A 44 -10.59 -18.07 4.19
N PRO A 45 -11.20 -18.84 3.25
CA PRO A 45 -12.65 -19.07 3.22
C PRO A 45 -13.22 -20.00 4.31
N ALA A 46 -12.40 -20.50 5.23
CA ALA A 46 -12.78 -21.62 6.09
C ALA A 46 -13.30 -21.23 7.49
N MET A 47 -13.34 -19.95 7.86
CA MET A 47 -13.86 -19.54 9.18
C MET A 47 -14.85 -18.39 9.07
N ALA A 48 -16.11 -18.66 9.41
CA ALA A 48 -17.17 -17.66 9.42
C ALA A 48 -16.91 -16.56 10.46
N THR A 49 -17.48 -15.37 10.24
CA THR A 49 -17.38 -14.17 11.09
C THR A 49 -17.88 -14.33 12.53
N SER A 50 -18.42 -15.51 12.86
CA SER A 50 -18.92 -15.90 14.18
C SER A 50 -18.07 -16.95 14.88
N SER A 51 -16.99 -17.44 14.26
CA SER A 51 -16.10 -18.43 14.87
C SER A 51 -15.40 -17.86 16.11
N CYS A 52 -15.32 -18.66 17.16
CA CYS A 52 -14.49 -18.37 18.33
C CYS A 52 -13.40 -19.43 18.49
N VAL A 53 -12.24 -18.99 18.94
CA VAL A 53 -11.07 -19.84 19.10
C VAL A 53 -10.74 -19.97 20.58
N LEU A 54 -10.50 -21.20 21.02
CA LEU A 54 -10.17 -21.57 22.38
C LEU A 54 -8.65 -21.77 22.48
N LEU A 55 -7.99 -20.97 23.32
CA LEU A 55 -6.57 -21.15 23.62
C LEU A 55 -6.37 -21.58 25.07
N ASP A 56 -5.37 -22.43 25.28
CA ASP A 56 -4.86 -22.68 26.62
C ASP A 56 -4.14 -21.43 27.13
N ALA A 57 -4.61 -20.88 28.25
CA ALA A 57 -4.13 -19.61 28.80
C ALA A 57 -2.65 -19.65 29.23
N THR A 58 -2.11 -20.84 29.51
CA THR A 58 -0.76 -21.01 30.06
C THR A 58 0.28 -21.22 28.96
N SER A 59 -0.09 -21.94 27.90
CA SER A 59 0.81 -22.33 26.81
C SER A 59 0.58 -21.57 25.51
N GLY A 60 -0.56 -20.88 25.36
CA GLY A 60 -0.93 -20.17 24.12
C GLY A 60 -1.21 -21.10 22.94
N VAL A 61 -1.31 -22.41 23.16
CA VAL A 61 -1.60 -23.40 22.12
C VAL A 61 -3.08 -23.40 21.79
N LEU A 62 -3.38 -23.52 20.50
CA LEU A 62 -4.74 -23.69 19.98
C LEU A 62 -5.34 -25.00 20.49
N CYS A 63 -6.38 -24.90 21.30
CA CYS A 63 -7.11 -26.06 21.80
C CYS A 63 -8.24 -26.46 20.86
N GLU A 64 -9.11 -25.51 20.50
CA GLU A 64 -10.34 -25.82 19.75
C GLU A 64 -10.87 -24.61 18.96
N VAL A 65 -11.59 -24.87 17.88
CA VAL A 65 -12.33 -23.86 17.11
C VAL A 65 -13.81 -24.19 17.22
N LEU A 66 -14.60 -23.26 17.76
CA LEU A 66 -16.03 -23.43 17.96
C LEU A 66 -16.80 -22.49 17.02
N THR A 67 -17.83 -23.03 16.35
CA THR A 67 -18.75 -22.25 15.50
C THR A 67 -20.11 -22.18 16.21
N PRO A 68 -20.46 -21.05 16.86
CA PRO A 68 -21.72 -20.94 17.57
C PRO A 68 -22.89 -20.82 16.57
N ASN A 69 -23.92 -21.64 16.76
CA ASN A 69 -25.22 -21.50 16.07
C ASN A 69 -26.13 -20.40 16.68
N ALA A 70 -25.61 -19.62 17.62
CA ALA A 70 -26.31 -18.48 18.18
C ALA A 70 -26.03 -17.26 17.29
N GLY A 71 -27.07 -16.66 16.72
CA GLY A 71 -27.00 -15.46 15.88
C GLY A 71 -26.53 -14.21 16.62
N LEU A 72 -25.36 -14.27 17.23
CA LEU A 72 -24.62 -13.18 17.82
C LEU A 72 -23.81 -12.51 16.70
N THR A 73 -24.27 -11.36 16.24
CA THR A 73 -23.50 -10.47 15.38
C THR A 73 -22.46 -9.71 16.21
N SER A 74 -21.19 -10.09 16.09
CA SER A 74 -20.06 -9.32 16.65
C SER A 74 -19.69 -8.17 15.72
N TYR A 75 -19.64 -6.95 16.26
CA TYR A 75 -19.26 -5.74 15.51
C TYR A 75 -17.94 -5.11 16.01
N MET A 76 -17.16 -5.81 16.83
CA MET A 76 -15.91 -5.28 17.35
C MET A 76 -14.77 -6.25 17.08
N ASN A 77 -13.91 -5.89 16.12
CA ASN A 77 -12.59 -6.49 15.90
C ASN A 77 -11.60 -6.04 16.98
N HIS A 78 -11.99 -6.24 18.23
CA HIS A 78 -11.15 -6.08 19.39
C HIS A 78 -11.37 -7.31 20.27
N ALA A 79 -10.36 -8.16 20.38
CA ALA A 79 -10.31 -9.11 21.48
C ALA A 79 -9.64 -8.41 22.66
N TYR A 80 -10.37 -8.27 23.77
CA TYR A 80 -9.82 -7.85 25.05
C TYR A 80 -9.76 -9.06 25.95
N VAL A 81 -8.57 -9.46 26.36
CA VAL A 81 -8.40 -10.50 27.38
C VAL A 81 -7.87 -9.81 28.62
N ALA A 82 -8.73 -9.68 29.63
CA ALA A 82 -8.32 -9.37 30.98
C ALA A 82 -8.15 -10.69 31.74
N THR A 83 -6.98 -10.92 32.33
CA THR A 83 -6.79 -12.06 33.23
C THR A 83 -7.78 -11.96 34.40
N SER A 84 -8.13 -13.10 35.02
CA SER A 84 -9.16 -13.16 36.07
C SER A 84 -8.86 -12.31 37.32
N ASP A 85 -7.61 -11.89 37.45
CA ASP A 85 -7.04 -10.99 38.45
C ASP A 85 -6.93 -9.51 38.01
N GLN A 86 -7.41 -9.18 36.80
CA GLN A 86 -7.35 -7.86 36.14
C GLN A 86 -5.94 -7.28 36.00
N LYS A 87 -4.89 -8.10 36.09
CA LYS A 87 -3.51 -7.59 36.07
C LYS A 87 -2.94 -7.46 34.69
N SER A 88 -3.40 -8.23 33.71
CA SER A 88 -2.91 -8.18 32.32
C SER A 88 -4.06 -7.91 31.36
N LEU A 89 -3.85 -7.00 30.41
CA LEU A 89 -4.77 -6.68 29.32
C LEU A 89 -4.08 -6.92 27.98
N TYR A 90 -4.65 -7.80 27.16
CA TYR A 90 -4.21 -8.01 25.77
C TYR A 90 -5.23 -7.38 24.83
N VAL A 91 -4.74 -6.59 23.86
CA VAL A 91 -5.56 -5.94 22.84
C VAL A 91 -5.06 -6.36 21.46
N PHE A 92 -5.96 -6.86 20.62
CA PHE A 92 -5.67 -7.20 19.23
C PHE A 92 -6.63 -6.49 18.28
N GLY A 93 -6.07 -5.79 17.29
CA GLY A 93 -6.81 -5.17 16.18
C GLY A 93 -7.76 -4.03 16.60
N GLY A 94 -8.27 -3.29 15.61
CA GLY A 94 -9.25 -2.22 15.82
C GLY A 94 -9.49 -1.34 14.61
N ILE A 95 -10.55 -0.52 14.66
CA ILE A 95 -10.79 0.57 13.71
C ILE A 95 -10.90 1.87 14.50
N ASP A 96 -10.19 2.91 14.07
CA ASP A 96 -10.24 4.24 14.69
C ASP A 96 -11.67 4.85 14.54
N PRO A 97 -12.38 5.19 15.63
CA PRO A 97 -13.76 5.67 15.59
C PRO A 97 -13.95 7.02 14.89
N SER A 98 -12.87 7.78 14.69
CA SER A 98 -12.92 9.09 14.04
C SER A 98 -12.68 9.01 12.53
N THR A 99 -11.97 7.97 12.06
CA THR A 99 -11.47 7.88 10.69
C THR A 99 -11.92 6.63 9.92
N ASN A 100 -12.47 5.63 10.63
CA ASN A 100 -12.97 4.38 10.05
C ASN A 100 -11.90 3.52 9.32
N GLN A 101 -10.62 3.62 9.71
CA GLN A 101 -9.50 2.81 9.18
C GLN A 101 -9.03 1.68 10.11
N PHE A 102 -8.56 0.57 9.53
CA PHE A 102 -8.18 -0.69 10.19
C PHE A 102 -6.75 -0.69 10.77
N LEU A 103 -6.58 -1.24 11.97
CA LEU A 103 -5.30 -1.48 12.67
C LEU A 103 -4.91 -2.96 12.49
N ASP A 104 -3.77 -3.23 11.85
CA ASP A 104 -3.30 -4.59 11.55
C ASP A 104 -2.74 -5.36 12.76
N THR A 105 -2.59 -6.68 12.60
CA THR A 105 -2.59 -7.70 13.67
C THR A 105 -1.21 -8.29 14.04
N THR A 106 -0.09 -7.62 13.82
CA THR A 106 1.25 -8.22 14.08
C THR A 106 2.03 -7.61 15.25
N SER A 107 1.44 -6.71 16.03
CA SER A 107 2.08 -6.18 17.24
C SER A 107 1.63 -6.94 18.49
N ALA A 108 2.46 -7.88 18.96
CA ALA A 108 2.31 -8.40 20.31
C ALA A 108 2.70 -7.30 21.32
N LEU A 109 1.73 -6.74 22.05
CA LEU A 109 1.99 -5.82 23.16
C LEU A 109 2.13 -6.60 24.47
N HIS A 110 3.29 -6.44 25.11
CA HIS A 110 3.70 -7.10 26.33
C HIS A 110 3.21 -6.32 27.58
N PHE A 111 2.55 -7.06 28.48
CA PHE A 111 2.12 -6.82 29.88
C PHE A 111 2.13 -5.41 30.51
N TRP A 112 0.95 -4.95 30.92
CA TRP A 112 0.77 -4.14 32.14
C TRP A 112 0.80 -5.11 33.33
N GLN A 113 1.50 -4.78 34.43
CA GLN A 113 1.21 -5.29 35.78
C GLN A 113 1.02 -4.10 36.72
N PRO A 114 -0.16 -3.90 37.34
CA PRO A 114 -0.25 -3.08 38.53
C PRO A 114 0.12 -3.94 39.76
N GLN A 115 1.24 -3.63 40.41
CA GLN A 115 1.50 -4.10 41.76
C GLN A 115 0.61 -3.32 42.74
N PRO A 116 -0.17 -3.98 43.62
CA PRO A 116 -0.73 -3.29 44.77
C PRO A 116 0.36 -3.21 45.85
N ARG A 117 0.73 -2.02 46.31
CA ARG A 117 1.33 -1.87 47.64
C ARG A 117 0.29 -1.33 48.60
N LEU A 118 0.00 -2.17 49.59
CA LEU A 118 -0.63 -1.78 50.84
C LEU A 118 0.26 -0.72 51.50
N VAL A 119 -0.38 0.34 51.96
CA VAL A 119 0.22 1.41 52.76
C VAL A 119 0.95 0.76 53.95
N GLY A 120 2.27 0.79 53.89
CA GLY A 120 3.18 0.41 54.97
C GLY A 120 4.23 1.51 55.07
N ASP A 121 4.26 2.15 56.23
CA ASP A 121 5.22 3.18 56.62
C ASP A 121 6.68 2.72 56.40
N ASP A 122 7.57 3.69 56.19
CA ASP A 122 9.05 3.61 56.16
C ASP A 122 9.78 3.44 54.79
N ASN A 123 10.08 4.59 54.17
CA ASN A 123 11.39 5.04 53.64
C ASN A 123 12.28 4.16 52.71
N ASP A 124 11.82 3.06 52.11
CA ASP A 124 12.63 2.28 51.13
C ASP A 124 12.00 2.12 49.72
N ASP A 125 10.85 2.78 49.46
CA ASP A 125 10.14 2.79 48.16
C ASP A 125 10.94 3.45 47.02
N ASP A 126 12.01 4.18 47.33
CA ASP A 126 12.83 4.87 46.32
C ASP A 126 13.75 3.94 45.51
N LYS A 127 13.78 2.64 45.82
CA LYS A 127 14.65 1.65 45.15
C LYS A 127 13.95 0.61 44.28
N ASP A 128 12.62 0.64 44.14
CA ASP A 128 11.92 -0.28 43.23
C ASP A 128 12.10 0.17 41.75
N PRO A 129 12.84 -0.58 40.92
CA PRO A 129 13.12 -0.20 39.54
C PRO A 129 11.90 -0.33 38.61
N LEU A 130 10.82 -0.97 39.06
CA LEU A 130 9.57 -1.11 38.31
C LEU A 130 8.51 -0.10 38.73
N ALA A 131 8.79 0.76 39.70
CA ALA A 131 7.85 1.78 40.16
C ALA A 131 7.53 2.78 39.02
N ILE A 132 6.23 2.92 38.72
CA ILE A 132 5.73 3.96 37.82
C ILE A 132 5.73 5.29 38.55
N ARG A 133 6.36 6.29 37.94
CA ARG A 133 6.50 7.64 38.52
C ARG A 133 6.02 8.67 37.52
N THR A 134 5.52 9.78 38.05
CA THR A 134 5.25 11.00 37.27
C THR A 134 6.37 12.00 37.56
N LYS A 135 7.01 12.51 36.51
CA LYS A 135 8.05 13.53 36.62
C LYS A 135 7.77 14.66 35.64
N GLU A 136 7.66 15.86 36.18
CA GLU A 136 7.68 17.11 35.42
C GLU A 136 9.13 17.59 35.34
N TYR A 137 9.57 17.91 34.13
CA TYR A 137 10.92 18.42 33.86
C TYR A 137 10.88 19.95 33.77
N ASP A 138 12.02 20.60 34.03
CA ASP A 138 12.16 22.06 33.87
C ASP A 138 11.89 22.53 32.43
N SER A 139 12.01 21.63 31.45
CA SER A 139 11.61 21.86 30.06
C SER A 139 10.09 22.02 29.88
N GLY A 140 9.28 21.65 30.88
CA GLY A 140 7.83 21.52 30.77
C GLY A 140 7.37 20.17 30.21
N ASP A 141 8.29 19.23 29.98
CA ASP A 141 7.95 17.86 29.59
C ASP A 141 7.37 17.10 30.79
N VAL A 142 6.37 16.26 30.54
CA VAL A 142 5.75 15.41 31.55
C VAL A 142 5.98 13.96 31.17
N TYR A 143 6.65 13.21 32.05
CA TYR A 143 6.87 11.78 31.91
C TYR A 143 6.07 11.00 32.93
N VAL A 144 5.40 9.94 32.47
CA VAL A 144 4.72 8.95 33.31
C VAL A 144 5.23 7.56 32.92
N GLY A 145 5.98 6.90 33.80
CA GLY A 145 6.54 5.59 33.49
C GLY A 145 7.61 5.12 34.46
N GLN A 146 8.29 4.04 34.09
CA GLN A 146 9.38 3.46 34.85
C GLN A 146 10.60 4.40 34.86
N MET A 147 11.34 4.43 35.95
CA MET A 147 12.52 5.29 36.07
C MET A 147 13.66 4.57 36.81
N GLU A 148 14.89 4.91 36.44
CA GLU A 148 16.09 4.36 37.07
C GLU A 148 16.98 5.46 37.64
N TRP A 149 17.69 5.16 38.73
CA TRP A 149 18.73 6.03 39.26
C TRP A 149 20.01 5.91 38.43
N CYS A 150 20.52 7.04 37.97
CA CYS A 150 21.82 7.12 37.34
C CYS A 150 22.94 7.40 38.35
N SER A 151 24.18 7.15 37.93
CA SER A 151 25.39 7.27 38.77
C SER A 151 25.60 8.66 39.38
N ASN A 152 24.99 9.70 38.82
CA ASN A 152 25.01 11.07 39.32
C ASN A 152 23.85 11.38 40.30
N SER A 153 23.16 10.36 40.82
CA SER A 153 21.96 10.52 41.66
C SER A 153 20.83 11.31 41.00
N GLN A 154 20.75 11.29 39.66
CA GLN A 154 19.58 11.77 38.93
C GLN A 154 18.74 10.59 38.46
N MET A 155 17.42 10.75 38.53
CA MET A 155 16.47 9.74 38.07
C MET A 155 16.13 9.97 36.58
N ASN A 156 16.41 8.96 35.74
CA ASN A 156 16.22 8.97 34.30
C ASN A 156 15.04 8.09 33.88
N ARG A 157 14.44 8.43 32.73
CA ARG A 157 13.40 7.62 32.07
C ARG A 157 13.99 6.27 31.67
N HIS A 158 13.32 5.17 32.01
CA HIS A 158 13.77 3.82 31.69
C HIS A 158 12.57 2.89 31.52
N GLY A 159 12.75 1.72 30.90
CA GLY A 159 11.67 0.73 30.76
C GLY A 159 10.53 1.30 29.94
N HIS A 160 9.28 1.11 30.36
CA HIS A 160 8.12 1.63 29.62
C HIS A 160 7.57 2.93 30.21
N GLY A 161 7.22 3.86 29.34
CA GLY A 161 6.53 5.06 29.76
C GLY A 161 6.14 6.01 28.64
N LYS A 162 5.31 6.98 29.02
CA LYS A 162 4.79 8.02 28.15
C LYS A 162 5.39 9.37 28.51
N CYS A 163 5.97 10.07 27.53
CA CYS A 163 6.43 11.44 27.67
C CYS A 163 5.57 12.35 26.77
N THR A 164 4.91 13.32 27.38
CA THR A 164 4.28 14.44 26.70
C THR A 164 5.27 15.59 26.70
N TYR A 165 5.69 16.03 25.52
CA TYR A 165 6.68 17.09 25.37
C TYR A 165 6.01 18.46 25.37
N GLN A 166 6.72 19.49 25.81
CA GLN A 166 6.20 20.87 25.83
C GLN A 166 5.75 21.37 24.45
N ASN A 167 6.39 20.88 23.38
CA ASN A 167 6.05 21.25 22.01
C ASN A 167 4.71 20.65 21.52
N GLY A 168 4.12 19.71 22.27
CA GLY A 168 2.89 18.99 21.93
C GLY A 168 3.11 17.59 21.35
N ASP A 169 4.36 17.18 21.12
CA ASP A 169 4.68 15.80 20.73
C ASP A 169 4.41 14.85 21.90
N VAL A 170 4.16 13.58 21.60
CA VAL A 170 3.93 12.54 22.60
C VAL A 170 4.67 11.29 22.19
N TYR A 171 5.53 10.76 23.05
CA TYR A 171 6.11 9.44 22.89
C TYR A 171 5.54 8.49 23.93
N ASP A 172 5.13 7.30 23.49
CA ASP A 172 4.70 6.21 24.35
C ASP A 172 5.43 4.92 23.94
N GLY A 173 6.29 4.41 24.82
CA GLY A 173 7.10 3.24 24.48
C GLY A 173 8.24 2.96 25.43
N GLU A 174 9.23 2.23 24.91
CA GLU A 174 10.43 1.84 25.63
C GLU A 174 11.45 2.99 25.75
N TRP A 175 12.16 3.02 26.87
CA TRP A 175 13.16 3.99 27.26
C TRP A 175 14.40 3.29 27.81
N ARG A 176 15.58 3.80 27.47
CA ARG A 176 16.85 3.34 28.03
C ARG A 176 17.74 4.53 28.35
N HIS A 177 18.14 4.68 29.61
CA HIS A 177 19.02 5.76 30.07
C HIS A 177 18.56 7.16 29.63
N GLY A 178 17.26 7.42 29.72
CA GLY A 178 16.66 8.69 29.33
C GLY A 178 16.39 8.87 27.83
N GLN A 179 16.74 7.88 27.00
CA GLN A 179 16.58 7.93 25.54
C GLN A 179 15.45 7.01 25.08
N ARG A 180 14.74 7.38 24.01
CA ARG A 180 13.78 6.47 23.34
C ARG A 180 14.56 5.31 22.74
N ALA A 181 14.12 4.09 23.05
CA ALA A 181 14.74 2.85 22.62
C ALA A 181 13.65 1.78 22.44
N GLY A 182 13.99 0.62 21.88
CA GLY A 182 13.05 -0.51 21.78
C GLY A 182 11.84 -0.15 20.91
N HIS A 183 10.64 -0.58 21.27
CA HIS A 183 9.43 -0.27 20.51
C HIS A 183 8.66 0.90 21.13
N GLY A 184 8.12 1.76 20.28
CA GLY A 184 7.33 2.90 20.75
C GLY A 184 6.58 3.62 19.64
N THR A 185 5.61 4.40 20.06
CA THR A 185 4.82 5.29 19.21
C THR A 185 5.14 6.74 19.51
N MET A 186 5.47 7.52 18.48
CA MET A 186 5.57 8.97 18.52
C MET A 186 4.38 9.57 17.78
N ILE A 187 3.62 10.43 18.45
CA ILE A 187 2.61 11.30 17.86
C ILE A 187 3.21 12.70 17.84
N TYR A 188 3.38 13.26 16.66
CA TYR A 188 3.92 14.60 16.49
C TYR A 188 2.80 15.63 16.59
N LYS A 189 3.14 16.85 17.01
CA LYS A 189 2.22 17.99 17.09
C LYS A 189 1.47 18.26 15.77
N ASN A 190 2.12 17.96 14.65
CA ASN A 190 1.53 18.11 13.32
C ASN A 190 0.64 16.93 12.91
N GLU A 191 0.24 16.06 13.84
CA GLU A 191 -0.58 14.86 13.64
C GLU A 191 0.11 13.74 12.83
N GLY A 192 1.38 13.89 12.46
CA GLY A 192 2.19 12.77 12.00
C GLY A 192 2.34 11.73 13.11
N MET A 193 2.49 10.45 12.75
CA MET A 193 2.68 9.38 13.71
C MET A 193 3.73 8.39 13.24
N TYR A 194 4.63 7.97 14.13
CA TYR A 194 5.53 6.85 13.90
C TYR A 194 5.31 5.77 14.94
N THR A 195 5.14 4.53 14.52
CA THR A 195 5.13 3.35 15.40
C THR A 195 6.17 2.37 14.90
N GLY A 196 7.10 1.98 15.76
CA GLY A 196 8.15 1.03 15.38
C GLY A 196 9.31 1.01 16.35
N GLU A 197 10.44 0.53 15.86
CA GLU A 197 11.67 0.46 16.63
C GLU A 197 12.36 1.83 16.75
N TRP A 198 13.01 2.03 17.89
CA TRP A 198 13.74 3.23 18.29
C TRP A 198 15.12 2.84 18.83
N LYS A 199 16.11 3.66 18.53
CA LYS A 199 17.46 3.52 19.06
C LYS A 199 18.09 4.89 19.21
N ASP A 200 18.61 5.19 20.41
CA ASP A 200 19.31 6.42 20.73
C ASP A 200 18.49 7.69 20.37
N ASN A 201 17.17 7.65 20.64
CA ASN A 201 16.16 8.65 20.26
C ASN A 201 15.76 8.74 18.78
N LEU A 202 16.35 7.92 17.90
CA LEU A 202 16.11 7.93 16.46
C LEU A 202 15.26 6.74 16.05
N ARG A 203 14.45 6.89 15.00
CA ARG A 203 13.72 5.77 14.38
C ARG A 203 14.72 4.77 13.80
N HIS A 204 14.49 3.50 14.06
CA HIS A 204 15.36 2.41 13.67
C HIS A 204 14.52 1.17 13.33
N GLY A 205 15.15 0.11 12.81
CA GLY A 205 14.51 -1.19 12.64
C GLY A 205 13.29 -1.15 11.72
N VAL A 206 12.25 -1.90 12.02
CA VAL A 206 10.99 -1.86 11.27
C VAL A 206 10.03 -0.86 11.90
N GLY A 207 9.35 -0.07 11.08
CA GLY A 207 8.36 0.88 11.56
C GLY A 207 7.43 1.43 10.48
N ILE A 208 6.31 1.96 10.93
CA ILE A 208 5.28 2.61 10.13
C ILE A 208 5.27 4.09 10.49
N PHE A 209 5.39 4.94 9.47
CA PHE A 209 5.20 6.38 9.59
C PHE A 209 3.95 6.80 8.81
N GLN A 210 2.95 7.32 9.51
CA GLN A 210 1.79 7.99 8.92
C GLN A 210 2.06 9.49 8.88
N TYR A 211 1.93 10.07 7.70
CA TYR A 211 2.20 11.49 7.46
C TYR A 211 0.89 12.26 7.46
N HIS A 212 0.88 13.35 8.20
CA HIS A 212 -0.12 14.40 8.05
C HIS A 212 0.55 15.56 7.30
N GLN A 213 0.37 15.60 5.98
CA GLN A 213 0.85 16.69 5.14
C GLN A 213 -0.30 17.40 4.46
N GLU A 214 -0.38 18.72 4.64
CA GLU A 214 -1.22 19.53 3.79
C GLU A 214 -0.62 19.61 2.38
N PRO A 215 -1.46 19.55 1.32
CA PRO A 215 -0.98 19.61 -0.05
C PRO A 215 -0.21 20.92 -0.28
N SER A 216 1.11 20.81 -0.44
CA SER A 216 1.94 21.94 -0.85
C SER A 216 1.57 22.35 -2.29
N LYS A 217 1.74 23.64 -2.63
CA LYS A 217 1.47 24.16 -3.98
C LYS A 217 2.43 23.64 -5.06
N GLN A 218 3.39 22.78 -4.72
CA GLN A 218 4.33 22.16 -5.65
C GLN A 218 3.85 20.75 -5.98
N GLN A 219 3.98 20.35 -7.25
CA GLN A 219 3.45 19.12 -7.87
C GLN A 219 4.10 17.82 -7.35
N GLN A 220 4.27 17.67 -6.04
CA GLN A 220 4.78 16.47 -5.42
C GLN A 220 3.61 15.62 -4.95
N ARG A 221 3.63 14.32 -5.29
CA ARG A 221 2.61 13.38 -4.82
C ARG A 221 2.65 13.34 -3.30
N VAL A 222 1.47 13.39 -2.67
CA VAL A 222 1.37 13.46 -1.21
C VAL A 222 1.50 12.05 -0.65
N GLU A 223 2.62 11.78 0.01
CA GLU A 223 2.83 10.56 0.79
C GLU A 223 1.97 10.64 2.06
N VAL A 224 1.27 9.55 2.39
CA VAL A 224 0.40 9.47 3.58
C VAL A 224 0.84 8.38 4.54
N ARG A 225 1.53 7.35 4.07
CA ARG A 225 2.02 6.24 4.90
C ARG A 225 3.29 5.67 4.31
N HIS A 226 4.25 5.36 5.16
CA HIS A 226 5.42 4.56 4.82
C HIS A 226 5.58 3.44 5.82
N GLU A 227 5.72 2.22 5.34
CA GLU A 227 5.99 1.03 6.14
C GLU A 227 7.27 0.39 5.63
N GLY A 228 8.27 0.22 6.49
CA GLY A 228 9.55 -0.32 6.05
C GLY A 228 10.66 -0.23 7.07
N HIS A 229 11.89 -0.38 6.60
CA HIS A 229 13.07 -0.27 7.45
C HIS A 229 13.51 1.18 7.64
N TRP A 230 14.00 1.45 8.84
CA TRP A 230 14.53 2.73 9.28
C TRP A 230 15.92 2.53 9.86
N HIS A 231 16.80 3.49 9.60
CA HIS A 231 18.12 3.55 10.20
C HIS A 231 18.47 4.99 10.50
N MET A 232 18.52 5.31 11.80
CA MET A 232 18.90 6.64 12.29
C MET A 232 18.02 7.74 11.67
N ASP A 233 16.70 7.60 11.78
CA ASP A 233 15.69 8.50 11.20
C ASP A 233 15.59 8.52 9.66
N HIS A 234 16.41 7.76 8.95
CA HIS A 234 16.33 7.63 7.50
C HIS A 234 15.63 6.33 7.08
N ARG A 235 14.78 6.41 6.06
CA ARG A 235 14.25 5.22 5.37
C ARG A 235 15.40 4.44 4.77
N CYS A 236 15.38 3.12 4.90
CA CYS A 236 16.36 2.22 4.31
C CYS A 236 15.71 0.89 3.94
N GLY A 237 16.46 -0.01 3.29
CA GLY A 237 16.00 -1.36 3.01
C GLY A 237 14.73 -1.41 2.18
N SER A 238 13.90 -2.45 2.34
CA SER A 238 12.59 -2.52 1.68
C SER A 238 11.55 -1.70 2.42
N GLY A 239 10.61 -1.12 1.66
CA GLY A 239 9.42 -0.51 2.23
C GLY A 239 8.34 -0.20 1.20
N THR A 240 7.13 -0.01 1.69
CA THR A 240 5.94 0.36 0.94
C THR A 240 5.52 1.78 1.32
N THR A 241 5.30 2.64 0.33
CA THR A 241 4.81 4.01 0.52
C THR A 241 3.46 4.16 -0.14
N SER A 242 2.44 4.47 0.65
CA SER A 242 1.09 4.78 0.16
C SER A 242 0.95 6.29 -0.04
N PHE A 243 0.24 6.67 -1.10
CA PHE A 243 0.00 8.06 -1.45
C PHE A 243 -1.50 8.41 -1.36
N ALA A 244 -1.81 9.70 -1.26
CA ALA A 244 -3.18 10.20 -1.14
C ALA A 244 -4.05 9.88 -2.38
N ASP A 245 -3.44 9.64 -3.54
CA ASP A 245 -4.15 9.20 -4.75
C ASP A 245 -4.52 7.70 -4.73
N GLY A 246 -4.21 6.98 -3.64
CA GLY A 246 -4.51 5.56 -3.45
C GLY A 246 -3.47 4.60 -4.01
N SER A 247 -2.49 5.09 -4.78
CA SER A 247 -1.43 4.23 -5.31
C SER A 247 -0.37 3.92 -4.26
N GLN A 248 0.40 2.86 -4.51
CA GLN A 248 1.38 2.34 -3.57
C GLN A 248 2.71 2.06 -4.27
N LEU A 249 3.81 2.54 -3.70
CA LEU A 249 5.17 2.30 -4.16
C LEU A 249 5.84 1.27 -3.26
N VAL A 250 6.14 0.10 -3.82
CA VAL A 250 6.98 -0.92 -3.20
C VAL A 250 8.39 -0.79 -3.76
N ALA A 251 9.36 -0.46 -2.92
CA ALA A 251 10.72 -0.19 -3.38
C ALA A 251 11.78 -0.48 -2.32
N LYS A 252 13.05 -0.43 -2.76
CA LYS A 252 14.20 -0.35 -1.86
C LYS A 252 14.62 1.10 -1.66
N TRP A 253 14.85 1.47 -0.41
CA TRP A 253 15.28 2.78 0.06
C TRP A 253 16.75 2.75 0.47
N GLY A 254 17.47 3.81 0.12
CA GLY A 254 18.85 4.04 0.50
C GLY A 254 19.08 5.51 0.77
N GLU A 255 20.35 5.90 0.85
CA GLU A 255 20.75 7.28 1.12
C GLU A 255 20.26 8.20 -0.02
N GLY A 256 19.29 9.07 0.27
CA GLY A 256 18.72 10.02 -0.70
C GLY A 256 17.41 9.59 -1.39
N GLY A 257 16.83 8.42 -1.09
CA GLY A 257 15.52 8.02 -1.61
C GLY A 257 15.47 6.58 -2.14
N VAL A 258 14.65 6.34 -3.16
CA VAL A 258 14.53 5.04 -3.83
C VAL A 258 15.83 4.72 -4.58
N VAL A 259 16.34 3.50 -4.44
CA VAL A 259 17.72 3.15 -4.84
C VAL A 259 17.90 2.98 -6.35
N ALA A 260 16.88 2.57 -7.11
CA ALA A 260 16.95 2.54 -8.58
C ALA A 260 15.57 2.32 -9.22
N SER A 261 14.90 1.25 -8.81
CA SER A 261 13.61 0.80 -9.36
C SER A 261 12.61 0.49 -8.25
N GLY A 262 11.33 0.49 -8.63
CA GLY A 262 10.24 0.16 -7.74
C GLY A 262 9.02 -0.31 -8.51
N LYS A 263 8.07 -0.87 -7.76
CA LYS A 263 6.77 -1.25 -8.27
C LYS A 263 5.73 -0.26 -7.77
N LEU A 264 5.00 0.35 -8.68
CA LEU A 264 3.85 1.20 -8.38
C LEU A 264 2.57 0.43 -8.69
N GLU A 265 1.66 0.35 -7.73
CA GLU A 265 0.34 -0.26 -7.90
C GLU A 265 -0.75 0.81 -7.90
N ASN A 266 -1.79 0.62 -8.72
CA ASN A 266 -2.90 1.57 -8.89
C ASN A 266 -2.47 2.98 -9.30
N TYR A 267 -1.36 3.11 -10.04
CA TYR A 267 -0.88 4.39 -10.54
C TYR A 267 -1.66 4.82 -11.78
N ASP A 268 -2.11 6.08 -11.86
CA ASP A 268 -2.78 6.60 -13.06
C ASP A 268 -1.80 7.41 -13.94
N ASP A 269 -1.44 6.85 -15.09
CA ASP A 269 -0.54 7.49 -16.07
C ASP A 269 -1.28 8.43 -17.06
N SER A 270 -2.56 8.74 -16.80
CA SER A 270 -3.53 9.39 -17.69
C SER A 270 -4.12 8.53 -18.82
N ASN A 271 -3.80 7.23 -18.86
CA ASN A 271 -4.48 6.24 -19.69
C ASN A 271 -5.31 5.25 -18.84
N GLY A 272 -5.35 5.46 -17.52
CA GLY A 272 -6.05 4.62 -16.55
C GLY A 272 -5.12 4.11 -15.45
N ALA A 273 -5.73 3.53 -14.42
CA ALA A 273 -5.00 2.88 -13.34
C ALA A 273 -4.21 1.67 -13.87
N CYS A 274 -2.93 1.61 -13.52
CA CYS A 274 -2.01 0.56 -13.92
C CYS A 274 -1.08 0.13 -12.78
N SER A 275 -0.54 -1.07 -12.92
CA SER A 275 0.70 -1.45 -12.26
C SER A 275 1.87 -0.95 -13.12
N TYR A 276 2.95 -0.52 -12.48
CA TYR A 276 4.18 -0.10 -13.13
C TYR A 276 5.38 -0.73 -12.43
N GLU A 277 6.37 -1.15 -13.20
CA GLU A 277 7.67 -1.61 -12.71
C GLU A 277 8.80 -0.99 -13.54
N GLY A 278 9.74 -0.34 -12.87
CA GLY A 278 10.85 0.33 -13.54
C GLY A 278 11.50 1.37 -12.65
N GLU A 279 12.23 2.30 -13.26
CA GLU A 279 12.91 3.37 -12.53
C GLU A 279 11.92 4.37 -11.91
N ILE A 280 12.22 4.84 -10.69
CA ILE A 280 11.35 5.74 -9.93
C ILE A 280 12.11 7.01 -9.59
N SER A 281 11.49 8.17 -9.83
CA SER A 281 12.00 9.47 -9.39
C SER A 281 10.88 10.27 -8.73
N ASN A 282 11.12 10.76 -7.51
CA ASN A 282 10.15 11.52 -6.71
C ASN A 282 8.78 10.83 -6.59
N GLY A 283 8.79 9.51 -6.42
CA GLY A 283 7.57 8.70 -6.30
C GLY A 283 6.78 8.52 -7.60
N ALA A 284 7.33 8.87 -8.76
CA ALA A 284 6.70 8.68 -10.07
C ALA A 284 7.57 7.85 -11.02
N PRO A 285 6.97 7.16 -12.01
CA PRO A 285 7.70 6.51 -13.10
C PRO A 285 8.69 7.44 -13.80
N HIS A 286 9.91 6.96 -14.03
CA HIS A 286 10.97 7.68 -14.75
C HIS A 286 11.82 6.66 -15.52
N GLY A 287 12.71 7.12 -16.41
CA GLY A 287 13.67 6.26 -17.10
C GLY A 287 12.99 5.12 -17.86
N GLU A 288 13.57 3.92 -17.85
CA GLU A 288 12.95 2.75 -18.45
C GLU A 288 11.97 2.06 -17.49
N GLY A 289 10.85 1.57 -18.04
CA GLY A 289 9.91 0.77 -17.26
C GLY A 289 8.74 0.23 -18.07
N SER A 290 7.95 -0.61 -17.41
CA SER A 290 6.78 -1.26 -18.00
C SER A 290 5.53 -1.00 -17.16
N SER A 291 4.38 -0.88 -17.79
CA SER A 291 3.08 -0.78 -17.12
C SER A 291 2.05 -1.74 -17.71
N GLU A 292 1.14 -2.21 -16.86
CA GLU A 292 -0.04 -3.01 -17.24
C GLU A 292 -1.30 -2.36 -16.68
N HIS A 293 -2.24 -2.00 -17.56
CA HIS A 293 -3.46 -1.27 -17.20
C HIS A 293 -4.55 -2.21 -16.72
N HIS A 294 -5.04 -2.00 -15.48
CA HIS A 294 -5.98 -2.92 -14.83
C HIS A 294 -7.31 -3.06 -15.58
N HIS A 295 -7.82 -1.97 -16.17
CA HIS A 295 -9.11 -1.99 -16.87
C HIS A 295 -8.98 -2.37 -18.35
N SER A 296 -8.11 -1.69 -19.09
CA SER A 296 -7.98 -1.91 -20.54
C SER A 296 -7.20 -3.19 -20.87
N GLY A 297 -6.32 -3.66 -19.97
CA GLY A 297 -5.34 -4.71 -20.28
C GLY A 297 -4.26 -4.24 -21.25
N GLU A 298 -4.13 -2.94 -21.48
CA GLU A 298 -3.04 -2.38 -22.28
C GLU A 298 -1.72 -2.55 -21.53
N THR A 299 -0.69 -2.99 -22.24
CA THR A 299 0.69 -2.99 -21.74
C THR A 299 1.50 -1.92 -22.45
N TYR A 300 2.46 -1.33 -21.73
CA TYR A 300 3.45 -0.42 -22.28
C TYR A 300 4.82 -0.77 -21.73
N THR A 301 5.85 -0.77 -22.58
CA THR A 301 7.25 -0.87 -22.19
C THR A 301 8.07 0.17 -22.94
N GLY A 302 8.84 0.96 -22.21
CA GLY A 302 9.74 1.95 -22.79
C GLY A 302 10.04 3.07 -21.82
N HIS A 303 10.35 4.24 -22.37
CA HIS A 303 10.84 5.35 -21.58
C HIS A 303 9.69 6.16 -20.93
N TRP A 304 9.97 6.69 -19.74
CA TRP A 304 9.09 7.44 -18.85
C TRP A 304 9.79 8.73 -18.41
N HIS A 305 9.01 9.79 -18.26
CA HIS A 305 9.52 11.06 -17.75
C HIS A 305 8.46 11.73 -16.88
N LEU A 306 8.79 11.92 -15.60
CA LEU A 306 7.93 12.54 -14.58
C LEU A 306 6.51 11.94 -14.57
N GLY A 307 6.44 10.61 -14.55
CA GLY A 307 5.19 9.86 -14.44
C GLY A 307 4.41 9.67 -15.75
N ARG A 308 4.93 10.15 -16.88
CA ARG A 308 4.28 10.00 -18.18
C ARG A 308 5.16 9.26 -19.16
N ARG A 309 4.55 8.45 -20.02
CA ARG A 309 5.20 7.81 -21.18
C ARG A 309 5.82 8.89 -22.06
N SER A 310 7.10 8.75 -22.37
CA SER A 310 7.86 9.76 -23.10
C SER A 310 9.10 9.15 -23.72
N GLY A 311 9.50 9.59 -24.91
CA GLY A 311 10.58 8.97 -25.66
C GLY A 311 10.08 7.74 -26.42
N TYR A 312 10.96 6.79 -26.73
CA TYR A 312 10.56 5.59 -27.47
C TYR A 312 9.89 4.57 -26.56
N GLY A 313 8.84 3.90 -27.06
CA GLY A 313 8.16 2.83 -26.33
C GLY A 313 7.21 2.02 -27.19
N VAL A 314 6.81 0.87 -26.64
CA VAL A 314 5.92 -0.10 -27.26
C VAL A 314 4.66 -0.22 -26.42
N ALA A 315 3.49 0.01 -27.01
CA ALA A 315 2.20 -0.30 -26.39
C ALA A 315 1.53 -1.48 -27.11
N THR A 316 0.88 -2.37 -26.35
CA THR A 316 0.06 -3.45 -26.89
C THR A 316 -1.33 -3.37 -26.26
N LEU A 317 -2.35 -3.20 -27.08
CA LEU A 317 -3.75 -3.21 -26.66
C LEU A 317 -4.24 -4.66 -26.49
N ARG A 318 -5.34 -4.83 -25.74
CA ARG A 318 -5.97 -6.14 -25.50
C ARG A 318 -6.37 -6.88 -26.78
N ASP A 319 -6.72 -6.16 -27.85
CA ASP A 319 -7.06 -6.77 -29.14
C ASP A 319 -5.83 -7.26 -29.93
N GLY A 320 -4.62 -7.06 -29.39
CA GLY A 320 -3.34 -7.38 -30.01
C GLY A 320 -2.77 -6.26 -30.89
N THR A 321 -3.47 -5.13 -31.02
CA THR A 321 -2.94 -3.96 -31.76
C THR A 321 -1.68 -3.46 -31.07
N THR A 322 -0.60 -3.28 -31.83
CA THR A 322 0.67 -2.77 -31.27
C THR A 322 1.04 -1.42 -31.86
N TYR A 323 1.61 -0.56 -31.04
CA TYR A 323 2.27 0.66 -31.46
C TYR A 323 3.73 0.64 -31.00
N ARG A 324 4.65 1.02 -31.89
CA ARG A 324 6.09 1.09 -31.64
C ARG A 324 6.59 2.42 -32.16
N GLY A 325 7.03 3.30 -31.28
CA GLY A 325 7.48 4.62 -31.72
C GLY A 325 7.61 5.62 -30.59
N ASP A 326 7.62 6.88 -30.99
CA ASP A 326 7.84 8.00 -30.09
C ASP A 326 6.56 8.37 -29.32
N TRP A 327 6.77 8.75 -28.06
CA TRP A 327 5.76 9.17 -27.08
C TRP A 327 6.15 10.53 -26.49
N LYS A 328 5.14 11.33 -26.16
CA LYS A 328 5.32 12.57 -25.41
C LYS A 328 4.10 12.82 -24.54
N ASN A 329 4.33 13.03 -23.25
CA ASN A 329 3.28 13.31 -22.25
C ASN A 329 2.13 12.29 -22.29
N GLY A 330 2.44 11.01 -22.41
CA GLY A 330 1.45 9.92 -22.42
C GLY A 330 0.78 9.68 -23.77
N LYS A 331 1.10 10.43 -24.83
CA LYS A 331 0.49 10.30 -26.16
C LYS A 331 1.52 9.93 -27.23
N ARG A 332 1.09 9.16 -28.24
CA ARG A 332 1.86 8.90 -29.47
C ARG A 332 2.23 10.23 -30.13
N ASN A 333 3.51 10.50 -30.32
CA ASN A 333 4.00 11.78 -30.81
C ASN A 333 5.42 11.63 -31.39
N GLY A 334 5.62 12.00 -32.64
CA GLY A 334 6.88 11.77 -33.36
C GLY A 334 6.68 10.77 -34.49
N THR A 335 7.58 9.80 -34.63
CA THR A 335 7.48 8.73 -35.63
C THR A 335 7.14 7.40 -34.98
N GLY A 336 6.38 6.56 -35.69
CA GLY A 336 6.03 5.24 -35.17
C GLY A 336 5.25 4.38 -36.14
N THR A 337 5.22 3.09 -35.82
CA THR A 337 4.49 2.06 -36.54
C THR A 337 3.34 1.56 -35.68
N CYS A 338 2.14 1.47 -36.24
CA CYS A 338 0.98 0.84 -35.61
C CYS A 338 0.51 -0.35 -36.45
N ASP A 339 0.50 -1.53 -35.84
CA ASP A 339 -0.03 -2.77 -36.38
C ASP A 339 -1.43 -3.00 -35.82
N TYR A 340 -2.47 -2.76 -36.62
CA TYR A 340 -3.86 -2.94 -36.20
C TYR A 340 -4.24 -4.42 -36.28
N SER A 341 -4.42 -5.07 -35.13
CA SER A 341 -4.62 -6.52 -35.07
C SER A 341 -5.93 -6.94 -35.74
N ARG A 342 -7.01 -6.19 -35.48
CA ARG A 342 -8.36 -6.50 -36.00
C ARG A 342 -8.49 -6.30 -37.50
N THR A 343 -7.97 -5.20 -38.04
CA THR A 343 -8.09 -4.90 -39.48
C THR A 343 -6.94 -5.50 -40.29
N ARG A 344 -5.83 -5.86 -39.63
CA ARG A 344 -4.56 -6.29 -40.25
C ARG A 344 -3.87 -5.19 -41.06
N ASP A 345 -4.27 -3.93 -40.85
CA ASP A 345 -3.61 -2.78 -41.44
C ASP A 345 -2.33 -2.44 -40.68
N ARG A 346 -1.36 -1.84 -41.37
CA ARG A 346 -0.14 -1.30 -40.79
C ARG A 346 0.04 0.13 -41.23
N TYR A 347 0.19 1.03 -40.27
CA TYR A 347 0.61 2.41 -40.52
C TYR A 347 2.02 2.65 -40.02
N THR A 348 2.88 3.25 -40.84
CA THR A 348 4.21 3.74 -40.46
C THR A 348 4.33 5.20 -40.87
N GLY A 349 4.52 6.09 -39.91
CA GLY A 349 4.59 7.51 -40.22
C GLY A 349 4.62 8.41 -39.01
N LYS A 350 4.23 9.67 -39.21
CA LYS A 350 4.25 10.70 -38.18
C LYS A 350 2.94 10.74 -37.37
N TRP A 351 3.08 11.02 -36.08
CA TRP A 351 2.02 11.07 -35.09
C TRP A 351 2.10 12.37 -34.30
N VAL A 352 0.96 12.98 -33.97
CA VAL A 352 0.88 14.11 -33.05
C VAL A 352 -0.35 13.92 -32.17
N GLY A 353 -0.16 13.93 -30.85
CA GLY A 353 -1.26 13.91 -29.90
C GLY A 353 -2.15 12.65 -29.99
N GLY A 354 -1.61 11.55 -30.48
CA GLY A 354 -2.34 10.30 -30.65
C GLY A 354 -2.93 10.06 -32.05
N VAL A 355 -2.87 11.01 -32.99
CA VAL A 355 -3.43 10.86 -34.34
C VAL A 355 -2.35 10.82 -35.43
N ARG A 356 -2.61 10.10 -36.53
CA ARG A 356 -1.73 10.09 -37.72
C ARG A 356 -1.74 11.46 -38.39
N CYS A 357 -0.56 11.96 -38.74
CA CYS A 357 -0.41 13.26 -39.38
C CYS A 357 0.89 13.35 -40.20
N GLY A 358 1.02 14.33 -41.10
CA GLY A 358 2.20 14.49 -41.95
C GLY A 358 2.44 13.29 -42.86
N ARG A 359 3.69 13.01 -43.23
CA ARG A 359 3.99 11.90 -44.14
C ARG A 359 3.91 10.54 -43.44
N GLY A 360 3.27 9.58 -44.12
CA GLY A 360 3.18 8.20 -43.66
C GLY A 360 2.71 7.23 -44.74
N ILE A 361 2.87 5.94 -44.45
CA ILE A 361 2.50 4.81 -45.30
C ILE A 361 1.48 3.97 -44.55
N CYS A 362 0.35 3.63 -45.17
CA CYS A 362 -0.62 2.67 -44.65
C CYS A 362 -0.73 1.50 -45.63
N THR A 363 -0.33 0.30 -45.19
CA THR A 363 -0.59 -0.96 -45.90
C THR A 363 -1.88 -1.56 -45.36
N TYR A 364 -2.83 -1.80 -46.23
CA TYR A 364 -4.14 -2.36 -45.88
C TYR A 364 -4.14 -3.88 -46.04
N ALA A 365 -5.00 -4.57 -45.31
CA ALA A 365 -5.16 -6.02 -45.42
C ALA A 365 -5.58 -6.50 -46.83
N SER A 366 -6.21 -5.62 -47.61
CA SER A 366 -6.56 -5.86 -49.02
C SER A 366 -5.34 -5.95 -49.95
N GLY A 367 -4.13 -5.64 -49.46
CA GLY A 367 -2.94 -5.47 -50.29
C GLY A 367 -2.80 -4.06 -50.88
N CYS A 368 -3.79 -3.18 -50.68
CA CYS A 368 -3.67 -1.78 -51.07
C CYS A 368 -2.66 -1.04 -50.18
N VAL A 369 -2.03 0.01 -50.71
CA VAL A 369 -1.07 0.84 -49.99
C VAL A 369 -1.35 2.31 -50.27
N TYR A 370 -1.46 3.13 -49.22
CA TYR A 370 -1.39 4.59 -49.33
C TYR A 370 -0.04 5.10 -48.85
N THR A 371 0.62 5.94 -49.64
CA THR A 371 1.84 6.67 -49.26
C THR A 371 1.62 8.16 -49.51
N GLY A 372 1.60 8.98 -48.48
CA GLY A 372 1.33 10.40 -48.67
C GLY A 372 1.16 11.17 -47.38
N ASP A 373 0.56 12.35 -47.50
CA ASP A 373 0.24 13.22 -46.39
C ASP A 373 -1.01 12.72 -45.62
N TRP A 374 -1.02 13.00 -44.31
CA TRP A 374 -2.07 12.64 -43.37
C TRP A 374 -2.44 13.86 -42.52
N ARG A 375 -3.72 13.98 -42.18
CA ARG A 375 -4.22 14.97 -41.21
C ARG A 375 -5.36 14.36 -40.42
N ASP A 376 -5.26 14.38 -39.09
CA ASP A 376 -6.29 13.91 -38.16
C ASP A 376 -6.83 12.52 -38.52
N ASP A 377 -5.91 11.56 -38.69
CA ASP A 377 -6.20 10.17 -39.07
C ASP A 377 -6.79 9.96 -40.47
N LYS A 378 -6.76 10.96 -41.34
CA LYS A 378 -7.24 10.85 -42.73
C LYS A 378 -6.11 11.10 -43.74
N CYS A 379 -6.16 10.41 -44.87
CA CYS A 379 -5.37 10.76 -46.05
C CYS A 379 -5.74 12.18 -46.47
N HIS A 380 -4.74 13.03 -46.64
CA HIS A 380 -4.91 14.43 -46.99
C HIS A 380 -3.71 14.92 -47.80
N GLY A 381 -3.76 16.08 -48.45
CA GLY A 381 -2.60 16.64 -49.17
C GLY A 381 -2.24 15.82 -50.41
N HIS A 382 -0.95 15.59 -50.66
CA HIS A 382 -0.51 14.80 -51.82
C HIS A 382 -0.19 13.36 -51.43
N GLY A 383 -0.58 12.39 -52.26
CA GLY A 383 -0.30 10.99 -51.98
C GLY A 383 -0.58 10.04 -53.14
N THR A 384 0.01 8.86 -53.04
CA THR A 384 -0.16 7.74 -53.96
C THR A 384 -0.95 6.62 -53.27
N TYR A 385 -2.02 6.15 -53.90
CA TYR A 385 -2.75 4.95 -53.49
C TYR A 385 -2.58 3.85 -54.53
N THR A 386 -1.88 2.80 -54.16
CA THR A 386 -1.65 1.61 -54.98
C THR A 386 -2.67 0.55 -54.60
N PHE A 387 -3.42 0.06 -55.57
CA PHE A 387 -4.35 -1.06 -55.45
C PHE A 387 -3.60 -2.40 -55.46
N ALA A 388 -4.28 -3.48 -55.08
CA ALA A 388 -3.67 -4.82 -54.98
C ALA A 388 -3.19 -5.39 -56.33
N ASP A 389 -3.76 -4.91 -57.44
CA ASP A 389 -3.37 -5.25 -58.81
C ASP A 389 -2.19 -4.40 -59.34
N SER A 390 -1.58 -3.58 -58.49
CA SER A 390 -0.54 -2.59 -58.81
C SER A 390 -1.00 -1.38 -59.64
N THR A 391 -2.29 -1.28 -59.98
CA THR A 391 -2.87 -0.01 -60.44
C THR A 391 -2.65 1.04 -59.35
N PHE A 392 -2.41 2.31 -59.68
CA PHE A 392 -2.28 3.35 -58.67
C PHE A 392 -2.90 4.68 -59.09
N TYR A 393 -3.31 5.45 -58.09
CA TYR A 393 -3.67 6.85 -58.21
C TYR A 393 -2.59 7.70 -57.52
N GLU A 394 -2.10 8.74 -58.18
CA GLU A 394 -1.23 9.76 -57.60
C GLU A 394 -1.88 11.14 -57.80
N GLY A 395 -2.08 11.88 -56.71
CA GLY A 395 -2.71 13.21 -56.79
C GLY A 395 -3.05 13.78 -55.43
N ASN A 396 -3.97 14.75 -55.41
CA ASN A 396 -4.42 15.37 -54.16
C ASN A 396 -5.52 14.55 -53.46
N TRP A 397 -5.61 14.76 -52.14
CA TRP A 397 -6.50 14.06 -51.22
C TRP A 397 -7.13 15.02 -50.22
N THR A 398 -8.43 14.86 -50.02
CA THR A 398 -9.19 15.53 -48.95
C THR A 398 -9.99 14.50 -48.17
N ASP A 399 -9.68 14.35 -46.89
CA ASP A 399 -10.42 13.52 -45.93
C ASP A 399 -10.73 12.08 -46.43
N ASN A 400 -9.70 11.35 -46.86
CA ASN A 400 -9.77 9.99 -47.44
C ASN A 400 -10.40 9.89 -48.83
N THR A 401 -10.67 11.00 -49.50
CA THR A 401 -11.18 11.02 -50.88
C THR A 401 -10.17 11.63 -51.83
N PHE A 402 -10.11 11.11 -53.06
CA PHE A 402 -9.38 11.76 -54.14
C PHE A 402 -9.96 13.17 -54.36
N ASP A 403 -9.10 14.15 -54.54
CA ASP A 403 -9.49 15.55 -54.73
C ASP A 403 -8.58 16.22 -55.78
N GLY A 404 -9.13 17.17 -56.53
CA GLY A 404 -8.39 17.93 -57.55
C GLY A 404 -7.76 17.08 -58.67
N ASP A 405 -6.62 17.58 -59.17
CA ASP A 405 -5.87 16.91 -60.24
C ASP A 405 -5.10 15.68 -59.72
N GLY A 406 -5.13 14.61 -60.51
CA GLY A 406 -4.39 13.37 -60.24
C GLY A 406 -4.30 12.47 -61.47
N ALA A 407 -3.39 11.51 -61.44
CA ALA A 407 -3.17 10.52 -62.49
C ALA A 407 -3.52 9.12 -61.96
N MET A 408 -4.37 8.41 -62.69
CA MET A 408 -4.60 6.98 -62.48
C MET A 408 -3.83 6.19 -63.54
N VAL A 409 -2.95 5.30 -63.09
CA VAL A 409 -2.09 4.46 -63.94
C VAL A 409 -2.48 3.00 -63.72
N PHE A 410 -2.95 2.36 -64.78
CA PHE A 410 -3.39 0.97 -64.76
C PHE A 410 -2.21 0.03 -64.92
N SER A 411 -2.14 -1.00 -64.07
CA SER A 411 -1.23 -2.12 -64.28
C SER A 411 -1.80 -3.01 -65.37
N LEU A 412 -1.01 -3.32 -66.39
CA LEU A 412 -1.36 -4.29 -67.42
C LEU A 412 -0.67 -5.61 -67.08
N ASN A 413 -1.45 -6.62 -66.68
CA ASN A 413 -0.91 -7.97 -66.52
C ASN A 413 -0.59 -8.53 -67.92
N GLU A 414 0.68 -8.86 -68.20
CA GLU A 414 1.11 -9.43 -69.49
C GLU A 414 0.68 -10.91 -69.70
N ASP A 415 0.00 -11.52 -68.74
CA ASP A 415 -0.36 -12.96 -68.78
C ASP A 415 -1.56 -13.32 -69.69
N GLU A 416 -2.20 -12.35 -70.36
CA GLU A 416 -3.20 -12.61 -71.42
C GLU A 416 -2.65 -12.39 -72.85
N ALA A 417 -1.35 -12.19 -73.01
CA ALA A 417 -0.69 -12.17 -74.32
C ALA A 417 -0.03 -13.53 -74.62
N GLN A 418 -0.83 -14.60 -74.75
CA GLN A 418 -0.42 -15.74 -75.58
C GLN A 418 -1.18 -15.69 -76.92
N PRO A 419 -0.46 -15.73 -78.05
CA PRO A 419 -1.00 -15.48 -79.40
C PRO A 419 -1.96 -16.54 -79.91
#